data_AF-A0A2G2DH11-F1
#
_entry.id   AF-A0A2G2DH11-F1
#
_cell.length_a   1.000
_cell.length_b   1.000
_cell.length_c   1.000
_cell.angle_alpha   90.00
_cell.angle_beta   90.00
_cell.angle_gamma   90.00
#
_symmetry.space_group_name_H-M   'P 1'
#
loop_
_entity.id
_entity.type
_entity.pdbx_description
1 polymer ?
#
loop_
_entity_poly.entity_id
_entity_poly.type
_entity_poly.pdbx_seq_one_letter_code
_entity_poly.pdbx_strand_id
1 'polypeptide(L)'
;MEENKAMLTIGMAAEMLELHPRTLRNYEEAGLISPKRKGKWRYYTLRDIQWIECLREIVHVHGVSLNAVKKLLRHTPCWNIVDCPFEKRQRCSAFFSSTLVPKKITRTPPPPLHKDIAV
;
A
#
# COMPACT_ATOMS: atom_id res chain seq x y z
N MET A 1 18.44 3.46 9.43
CA MET A 1 17.01 3.69 9.70
C MET A 1 16.67 5.15 9.42
N GLU A 2 16.43 5.51 8.15
CA GLU A 2 16.06 6.90 7.74
C GLU A 2 14.87 6.92 6.76
N GLU A 3 14.40 5.74 6.30
CA GLU A 3 13.31 5.59 5.32
C GLU A 3 11.94 6.13 5.78
N ASN A 4 11.79 6.42 7.07
CA ASN A 4 10.56 6.98 7.64
C ASN A 4 10.45 8.51 7.55
N LYS A 5 11.48 9.22 7.04
CA LYS A 5 11.49 10.70 6.96
C LYS A 5 11.11 11.25 5.58
N ALA A 6 11.15 10.44 4.52
CA ALA A 6 10.78 10.89 3.19
C ALA A 6 9.28 11.26 3.15
N MET A 7 9.01 12.55 2.98
CA MET A 7 7.67 13.12 2.84
C MET A 7 7.45 13.46 1.37
N LEU A 8 6.83 12.55 0.63
CA LEU A 8 6.52 12.68 -0.79
C LEU A 8 5.27 13.55 -0.97
N THR A 9 5.30 14.46 -1.93
CA THR A 9 4.08 15.19 -2.32
C THR A 9 3.11 14.27 -3.05
N ILE A 10 1.86 14.72 -3.23
CA ILE A 10 0.88 13.96 -4.02
C ILE A 10 1.33 13.71 -5.46
N GLY A 11 2.08 14.63 -6.08
CA GLY A 11 2.61 14.47 -7.43
C GLY A 11 3.65 13.34 -7.49
N MET A 12 4.64 13.38 -6.60
CA MET A 12 5.67 12.33 -6.52
C MET A 12 5.06 10.96 -6.19
N ALA A 13 4.13 10.91 -5.24
CA ALA A 13 3.45 9.65 -4.90
C ALA A 13 2.67 9.10 -6.10
N ALA A 14 1.95 9.95 -6.82
CA ALA A 14 1.18 9.58 -8.00
C ALA A 14 2.08 9.05 -9.13
N GLU A 15 3.21 9.71 -9.37
CA GLU A 15 4.22 9.28 -10.35
C GLU A 15 4.81 7.91 -9.98
N MET A 16 5.27 7.73 -8.74
CA MET A 16 5.83 6.45 -8.26
C MET A 16 4.86 5.27 -8.37
N LEU A 17 3.55 5.53 -8.30
CA LEU A 17 2.50 4.51 -8.31
C LEU A 17 1.85 4.35 -9.69
N GLU A 18 2.25 5.15 -10.67
CA GLU A 18 1.61 5.25 -11.98
C GLU A 18 0.09 5.49 -11.87
N LEU A 19 -0.29 6.39 -10.96
CA LEU A 19 -1.68 6.77 -10.70
C LEU A 19 -1.91 8.24 -11.00
N HIS A 20 -3.14 8.60 -11.38
CA HIS A 20 -3.52 10.00 -11.42
C HIS A 20 -3.68 10.56 -9.98
N PRO A 21 -3.28 11.82 -9.67
CA PRO A 21 -3.45 12.40 -8.33
C PRO A 21 -4.89 12.38 -7.81
N ARG A 22 -5.89 12.38 -8.71
CA ARG A 22 -7.31 12.22 -8.34
C ARG A 22 -7.59 10.86 -7.70
N THR A 23 -6.94 9.79 -8.14
CA THR A 23 -7.08 8.46 -7.54
C THR A 23 -6.66 8.46 -6.07
N LEU A 24 -5.54 9.12 -5.74
CA LEU A 24 -5.09 9.26 -4.35
C LEU A 24 -6.08 10.05 -3.49
N ARG A 25 -6.69 11.11 -4.04
CA ARG A 25 -7.76 11.85 -3.34
C ARG A 25 -8.99 10.98 -3.11
N ASN A 26 -9.41 10.22 -4.11
CA ASN A 26 -10.54 9.29 -3.97
C ASN A 26 -10.26 8.22 -2.90
N TYR A 27 -9.03 7.70 -2.82
CA TYR A 27 -8.64 6.75 -1.78
C TYR A 27 -8.65 7.38 -0.38
N GLU A 28 -8.20 8.63 -0.25
CA GLU A 28 -8.29 9.39 1.02
C GLU A 28 -9.75 9.63 1.42
N GLU A 29 -10.59 10.10 0.49
CA GLU A 29 -12.03 10.35 0.71
C GLU A 29 -12.80 9.08 1.07
N ALA A 30 -12.46 7.94 0.45
CA ALA A 30 -12.98 6.63 0.82
C ALA A 30 -12.53 6.17 2.22
N GLY A 31 -11.54 6.87 2.79
CA GLY A 31 -10.94 6.56 4.07
C GLY A 31 -10.03 5.34 3.99
N LEU A 32 -9.44 5.01 2.85
CA LEU A 32 -8.53 3.86 2.69
C LEU A 32 -7.07 4.20 2.96
N ILE A 33 -6.73 5.49 2.88
CA ILE A 33 -5.41 6.04 3.21
C ILE A 33 -5.56 7.25 4.12
N SER A 34 -4.48 7.61 4.82
CA SER A 34 -4.45 8.77 5.73
C SER A 34 -3.12 9.51 5.61
N PRO A 35 -2.91 10.27 4.51
CA PRO A 35 -1.68 11.04 4.32
C PRO A 35 -1.52 12.09 5.42
N LYS A 36 -0.27 12.46 5.72
CA LYS A 36 0.00 13.55 6.66
C LYS A 36 -0.34 14.88 5.99
N ARG A 37 -1.02 15.78 6.71
CA ARG A 37 -1.37 17.10 6.19
C ARG A 37 -0.54 18.21 6.81
N LYS A 38 -0.22 19.22 5.98
CA LYS A 38 0.27 20.53 6.42
C LYS A 38 -0.52 21.60 5.66
N GLY A 39 -1.61 22.08 6.28
CA GLY A 39 -2.61 22.88 5.59
C GLY A 39 -3.25 22.11 4.43
N LYS A 40 -3.22 22.68 3.22
CA LYS A 40 -3.75 22.06 1.99
C LYS A 40 -2.88 20.93 1.42
N TRP A 41 -1.63 20.82 1.87
CA TRP A 41 -0.64 19.90 1.31
C TRP A 41 -0.75 18.52 1.95
N ARG A 42 -0.65 17.48 1.12
CA ARG A 42 -0.63 16.07 1.52
C ARG A 42 0.76 15.51 1.33
N TYR A 43 1.23 14.81 2.35
CA TYR A 43 2.52 14.15 2.37
C TYR A 43 2.36 12.66 2.63
N TYR A 44 3.07 11.88 1.83
CA TYR A 44 3.06 10.43 1.84
C TYR A 44 4.44 9.93 2.26
N THR A 45 4.47 8.90 3.09
CA THR A 45 5.67 8.14 3.43
C THR A 45 5.79 6.95 2.50
N LEU A 46 6.95 6.30 2.45
CA LEU A 46 7.11 5.04 1.71
C LEU A 46 6.14 3.95 2.17
N ARG A 47 5.76 3.95 3.46
CA ARG A 47 4.74 3.04 4.00
C ARG A 47 3.33 3.33 3.47
N ASP A 48 3.03 4.58 3.14
CA ASP A 48 1.81 4.93 2.43
C ASP A 48 1.86 4.38 1.00
N ILE A 49 2.99 4.57 0.30
CA ILE A 49 3.19 4.09 -1.08
C ILE A 49 2.97 2.57 -1.16
N GLN A 50 3.62 1.80 -0.29
CA GLN A 50 3.47 0.33 -0.27
C GLN A 50 2.01 -0.11 -0.05
N TRP A 51 1.25 0.62 0.77
CA TRP A 51 -0.16 0.31 0.97
C TRP A 51 -1.01 0.69 -0.24
N ILE A 52 -0.75 1.85 -0.85
CA ILE A 52 -1.47 2.29 -2.03
C ILE A 52 -1.21 1.36 -3.22
N GLU A 53 -0.02 0.79 -3.33
CA GLU A 53 0.27 -0.24 -4.34
C GLU A 53 -0.65 -1.47 -4.17
N CYS A 54 -0.93 -1.89 -2.93
CA CYS A 54 -1.90 -2.96 -2.66
C CYS A 54 -3.32 -2.55 -3.07
N LEU A 55 -3.73 -1.33 -2.73
CA LEU A 55 -5.04 -0.81 -3.12
C LEU A 55 -5.17 -0.75 -4.64
N ARG A 56 -4.11 -0.33 -5.35
CA ARG A 56 -4.04 -0.33 -6.81
C ARG A 56 -4.21 -1.75 -7.36
N GLU A 57 -3.51 -2.73 -6.81
CA GLU A 57 -3.61 -4.15 -7.19
C GLU A 57 -5.07 -4.63 -7.02
N ILE A 58 -5.66 -4.44 -5.83
CA ILE A 58 -7.07 -4.80 -5.55
C ILE A 58 -8.02 -4.16 -6.57
N VAL A 59 -7.87 -2.85 -6.84
CA VAL A 59 -8.83 -2.09 -7.66
C VAL A 59 -8.65 -2.34 -9.15
N HIS A 60 -7.41 -2.31 -9.63
CA HIS A 60 -7.12 -2.31 -11.08
C HIS A 60 -6.77 -3.68 -11.62
N VAL A 61 -6.15 -4.56 -10.83
CA VAL A 61 -5.78 -5.92 -11.28
C VAL A 61 -6.92 -6.89 -11.00
N HIS A 62 -7.48 -6.86 -9.79
CA HIS A 62 -8.60 -7.74 -9.41
C HIS A 62 -9.99 -7.17 -9.74
N GLY A 63 -10.05 -5.95 -10.30
CA GLY A 63 -11.30 -5.32 -10.73
C GLY A 63 -12.28 -5.00 -9.58
N VAL A 64 -11.80 -4.93 -8.34
CA VAL A 64 -12.65 -4.70 -7.18
C VAL A 64 -12.96 -3.21 -7.05
N SER A 65 -14.24 -2.84 -7.13
CA SER A 65 -14.63 -1.43 -6.97
C SER A 65 -14.20 -0.85 -5.63
N LEU A 66 -13.91 0.46 -5.59
CA LEU A 66 -13.49 1.15 -4.36
C LEU A 66 -14.45 0.96 -3.18
N ASN A 67 -15.76 0.94 -3.46
CA ASN A 67 -16.81 0.69 -2.48
C ASN A 67 -16.76 -0.74 -1.93
N ALA A 68 -16.48 -1.72 -2.80
CA ALA A 68 -16.28 -3.10 -2.38
C ALA A 68 -15.01 -3.23 -1.52
N VAL A 69 -13.88 -2.64 -1.91
CA VAL A 69 -12.63 -2.63 -1.11
C VAL A 69 -12.88 -2.12 0.30
N LYS A 70 -13.58 -0.98 0.42
CA LYS A 70 -13.92 -0.37 1.72
C LYS A 70 -14.75 -1.29 2.61
N LYS A 71 -15.66 -2.07 2.04
CA LYS A 71 -16.49 -3.03 2.77
C LYS A 71 -15.70 -4.29 3.12
N LEU A 72 -15.01 -4.88 2.15
CA LEU A 72 -14.26 -6.13 2.31
C LEU A 72 -13.17 -6.01 3.38
N LEU A 73 -12.40 -4.91 3.37
CA LEU A 73 -11.35 -4.69 4.37
C LEU A 73 -11.87 -4.55 5.81
N ARG A 74 -13.17 -4.49 6.05
CA ARG A 74 -13.74 -4.54 7.41
C ARG A 74 -13.93 -5.95 7.93
N HIS A 75 -13.97 -6.94 7.03
CA HIS A 75 -14.32 -8.32 7.35
C HIS A 75 -13.23 -9.31 6.95
N THR A 76 -12.32 -8.90 6.07
CA THR A 76 -11.35 -9.78 5.44
C THR A 76 -10.06 -9.00 5.20
N PRO A 77 -8.92 -9.54 5.65
CA PRO A 77 -7.65 -8.86 5.46
C PRO A 77 -7.25 -8.83 3.97
N CYS A 78 -6.39 -7.89 3.60
CA CYS A 78 -6.01 -7.69 2.20
C CYS A 78 -5.44 -8.94 1.52
N TRP A 79 -4.70 -9.79 2.24
CA TRP A 79 -4.11 -11.01 1.68
C TRP A 79 -5.12 -12.08 1.27
N ASN A 80 -6.34 -12.04 1.80
CA ASN A 80 -7.44 -12.92 1.38
C ASN A 80 -8.22 -12.32 0.20
N ILE A 81 -8.16 -11.00 -0.02
CA ILE A 81 -8.86 -10.34 -1.12
C ILE A 81 -8.13 -10.54 -2.45
N VAL A 82 -6.79 -10.54 -2.41
CA VAL A 82 -5.92 -10.64 -3.60
C VAL A 82 -5.13 -11.94 -3.69
N ASP A 83 -5.46 -12.93 -2.85
CA ASP A 83 -4.70 -14.19 -2.75
C ASP A 83 -3.19 -13.95 -2.60
N CYS A 84 -2.82 -13.02 -1.71
CA CYS A 84 -1.42 -12.60 -1.54
C CYS A 84 -0.56 -13.79 -1.07
N PRO A 85 0.49 -14.17 -1.83
CA PRO A 85 1.33 -15.32 -1.52
C PRO A 85 1.95 -15.25 -0.12
N PHE A 86 2.20 -16.41 0.48
CA PHE A 86 2.78 -16.49 1.83
C PHE A 86 4.12 -15.76 1.91
N GLU A 87 4.95 -15.92 0.88
CA GLU A 87 6.30 -15.35 0.77
C GLU A 87 6.28 -13.82 0.76
N LYS A 88 5.21 -13.22 0.23
CA LYS A 88 4.97 -11.76 0.19
C LYS A 88 4.37 -11.29 1.51
N ARG A 89 3.34 -11.98 2.05
CA ARG A 89 2.64 -11.53 3.27
C ARG A 89 3.43 -11.76 4.55
N GLN A 90 4.29 -12.77 4.64
CA GLN A 90 5.15 -13.02 5.81
C GLN A 90 6.16 -11.88 6.07
N ARG A 91 6.34 -10.97 5.11
CA ARG A 91 7.19 -9.77 5.21
C ARG A 91 6.39 -8.48 5.32
N CYS A 92 5.06 -8.57 5.44
CA CYS A 92 4.15 -7.43 5.42
C CYS A 92 3.61 -7.14 6.83
N SER A 93 3.74 -5.91 7.30
CA SER A 93 3.23 -5.50 8.61
C SER A 93 1.71 -5.67 8.75
N ALA A 94 0.95 -5.67 7.64
CA ALA A 94 -0.49 -5.94 7.68
C ALA A 94 -0.79 -7.36 8.16
N PHE A 95 0.06 -8.35 7.84
CA PHE A 95 -0.14 -9.75 8.22
C PHE A 95 0.02 -9.97 9.72
N PHE A 96 0.97 -9.27 10.34
CA PHE A 96 1.24 -9.36 11.78
C PHE A 96 0.35 -8.45 12.63
N SER A 97 -0.29 -7.46 12.01
CA SER A 97 -1.20 -6.56 12.70
C SER A 97 -2.61 -7.15 12.65
N SER A 98 -3.33 -7.15 13.77
CA SER A 98 -4.78 -7.43 13.80
C SER A 98 -5.62 -6.33 13.11
N THR A 99 -4.99 -5.44 12.34
CA THR A 99 -5.65 -4.33 11.65
C THR A 99 -6.18 -4.78 10.29
N LEU A 100 -7.50 -4.90 10.16
CA LEU A 100 -8.16 -5.31 8.92
C LEU A 100 -8.15 -4.21 7.83
N VAL A 101 -8.10 -2.92 8.22
CA VAL A 101 -7.99 -1.79 7.30
C VAL A 101 -6.64 -1.07 7.51
N PRO A 102 -5.55 -1.54 6.88
CA PRO A 102 -4.29 -0.81 6.91
C PRO A 102 -4.47 0.61 6.36
N LYS A 103 -3.74 1.57 6.90
CA LYS A 103 -3.57 2.90 6.29
C LYS A 103 -2.19 3.07 5.67
N LYS A 104 -1.25 2.27 6.14
CA LYS A 104 0.15 2.21 5.77
C LYS A 104 0.62 0.78 6.06
N ILE A 105 1.58 0.29 5.31
CA ILE A 105 2.22 -0.99 5.58
C ILE A 105 3.73 -0.84 5.45
N THR A 106 4.46 -1.74 6.09
CA THR A 106 5.87 -1.97 5.78
C THR A 106 5.99 -3.35 5.17
N ARG A 107 6.61 -3.43 3.99
CA ARG A 107 7.08 -4.68 3.38
C ARG A 107 8.59 -4.66 3.36
N THR A 108 9.23 -5.64 4.02
CA THR A 108 10.67 -5.83 3.85
C THR A 108 10.94 -6.46 2.48
N PRO A 109 11.95 -6.00 1.74
CA PRO A 109 12.34 -6.63 0.47
C PRO A 109 12.62 -8.12 0.67
N PRO A 110 12.39 -8.98 -0.34
CA PRO A 110 12.84 -10.35 -0.24
C PRO A 110 14.36 -10.34 -0.11
N PRO A 111 14.97 -11.31 0.59
CA PRO A 111 16.41 -11.49 0.53
C PRO A 111 16.83 -11.51 -0.95
N PRO A 112 17.94 -10.84 -1.32
CA PRO A 112 18.45 -10.96 -2.67
C PRO A 112 18.58 -12.45 -2.98
N LEU A 113 18.02 -12.88 -4.11
CA LEU A 113 18.26 -14.22 -4.61
C LEU A 113 19.78 -14.33 -4.77
N HIS A 114 20.44 -15.06 -3.87
CA HIS A 114 21.82 -15.46 -4.07
C HIS A 114 21.79 -16.26 -5.37
N LYS A 115 22.22 -15.63 -6.47
CA LYS A 115 22.58 -16.38 -7.66
C LYS A 115 23.74 -17.24 -7.21
N ASP A 116 23.46 -18.51 -6.99
CA ASP A 116 24.48 -19.49 -6.70
C ASP A 116 25.62 -19.29 -7.69
N ILE A 117 26.81 -19.26 -7.11
CA ILE A 117 28.10 -19.24 -7.78
C ILE A 117 28.06 -20.36 -8.82
N ALA A 118 28.01 -19.99 -10.10
CA ALA A 118 28.35 -20.90 -11.17
C ALA A 118 29.85 -21.20 -11.01
N VAL A 119 30.17 -22.31 -10.36
CA VAL A 119 31.47 -23.00 -10.47
C VAL A 119 31.42 -23.89 -11.69
#